data_AF-A0A832A311-F1
#
_entry.id   AF-A0A832A311-F1
#
_cell.length_a   1.000
_cell.length_b   1.000
_cell.length_c   1.000
_cell.angle_alpha   90.00
_cell.angle_beta   90.00
_cell.angle_gamma   90.00
#
_symmetry.space_group_name_H-M   'P 1'
#
loop_
_entity.id
_entity.type
_entity.pdbx_description
1 polymer ?
#
loop_
_entity_poly.entity_id
_entity_poly.type
_entity_poly.pdbx_seq_one_letter_code
_entity_poly.pdbx_strand_id
1 'polypeptide(L)'
;MKLSHYVVPAVALAAAISVRADTLTSVPMQGPMVHVNIKYADHGAGPHLHVHVDGDDHGHGGSSTLPTLTPLSISHPGDQFDPLAPWYSDLDPSQDGRAFNRQYGFVLDGDSEPLPTGFGIRIRQISATTGLEAFRYRATPATWEPMFGTDGSSDTLEWNLGMFHPAYTAPAATGMHSAEYEAYIVNENGERTGGSETFHLHWAVVPEPTTALLTAFGLLGAGWLRRRLG
;
A
#
# COMPACT_ATOMS: atom_id res chain seq x y z
N MET A 1 63.00 21.56 -24.14
CA MET A 1 62.42 21.91 -22.83
C MET A 1 60.91 21.97 -22.97
N LYS A 2 60.17 21.36 -22.03
CA LYS A 2 58.70 21.21 -21.91
C LYS A 2 58.07 20.06 -22.73
N LEU A 3 57.17 19.23 -22.21
CA LEU A 3 56.89 18.65 -20.89
C LEU A 3 55.89 17.51 -21.21
N SER A 4 56.27 16.26 -20.94
CA SER A 4 55.39 15.10 -21.11
C SER A 4 54.26 15.17 -20.08
N HIS A 5 53.01 15.18 -20.55
CA HIS A 5 51.85 15.08 -19.68
C HIS A 5 51.40 13.62 -19.62
N TYR A 6 51.70 12.95 -18.51
CA TYR A 6 51.10 11.68 -18.16
C TYR A 6 49.66 11.94 -17.70
N VAL A 7 48.67 11.44 -18.43
CA VAL A 7 47.29 11.37 -17.97
C VAL A 7 47.15 10.09 -17.15
N VAL A 8 47.05 10.23 -15.83
CA VAL A 8 46.70 9.14 -14.92
C VAL A 8 45.18 8.94 -14.99
N PRO A 9 44.66 7.74 -15.30
CA PRO A 9 43.24 7.49 -15.18
C PRO A 9 42.89 7.40 -13.68
N ALA A 10 42.12 8.37 -13.19
CA ALA A 10 41.52 8.29 -11.87
C ALA A 10 40.48 7.16 -11.86
N VAL A 11 40.83 6.02 -11.28
CA VAL A 11 39.87 4.98 -10.90
C VAL A 11 39.05 5.55 -9.74
N ALA A 12 37.87 6.09 -10.04
CA ALA A 12 36.90 6.41 -9.01
C ALA A 12 36.32 5.10 -8.48
N LEU A 13 36.93 4.59 -7.40
CA LEU A 13 36.34 3.53 -6.60
C LEU A 13 35.12 4.16 -5.90
N ALA A 14 33.93 3.97 -6.47
CA ALA A 14 32.70 4.28 -5.78
C ALA A 14 32.65 3.39 -4.54
N ALA A 15 32.96 3.96 -3.37
CA ALA A 15 32.71 3.30 -2.10
C ALA A 15 31.21 3.02 -2.04
N ALA A 16 30.83 1.75 -2.16
CA ALA A 16 29.49 1.33 -1.83
C ALA A 16 29.30 1.69 -0.35
N ILE A 17 28.51 2.73 -0.11
CA ILE A 17 28.02 3.02 1.23
C ILE A 17 27.17 1.81 1.58
N SER A 18 27.71 0.89 2.39
CA SER A 18 26.89 -0.11 3.09
C SER A 18 26.00 0.67 4.04
N VAL A 19 24.89 1.18 3.52
CA VAL A 19 23.71 1.41 4.33
C VAL A 19 23.40 0.05 4.95
N ARG A 20 23.32 -0.02 6.28
CA ARG A 20 22.89 -1.26 6.92
C ARG A 20 21.49 -1.54 6.39
N ALA A 21 21.31 -2.70 5.78
CA ALA A 21 19.99 -3.20 5.47
C ALA A 21 19.26 -3.40 6.80
N ASP A 22 18.13 -2.72 6.99
CA ASP A 22 17.26 -3.05 8.12
C ASP A 22 16.50 -4.33 7.78
N THR A 23 16.31 -5.21 8.77
CA THR A 23 15.44 -6.37 8.63
C THR A 23 14.03 -5.98 9.05
N LEU A 24 13.14 -5.83 8.08
CA LEU A 24 11.76 -5.44 8.31
C LEU A 24 10.96 -6.64 8.83
N THR A 25 10.48 -6.52 10.07
CA THR A 25 9.65 -7.52 10.78
C THR A 25 8.16 -7.18 10.73
N SER A 26 7.79 -6.10 10.06
CA SER A 26 6.41 -5.67 9.84
C SER A 26 6.22 -5.34 8.37
N VAL A 27 4.98 -5.46 7.89
CA VAL A 27 4.68 -5.15 6.49
C VAL A 27 4.95 -3.67 6.23
N PRO A 28 5.84 -3.32 5.30
CA PRO A 28 6.22 -1.93 5.14
C PRO A 28 5.16 -1.13 4.36
N MET A 29 5.24 0.20 4.46
CA MET A 29 4.40 1.16 3.75
C MET A 29 5.05 1.55 2.42
N GLN A 30 4.29 1.56 1.31
CA GLN A 30 4.79 1.83 -0.05
C GLN A 30 4.88 3.33 -0.38
N GLY A 31 4.84 4.20 0.64
CA GLY A 31 4.83 5.64 0.47
C GLY A 31 4.05 6.37 1.56
N PRO A 32 3.77 7.67 1.37
CA PRO A 32 2.92 8.43 2.28
C PRO A 32 1.51 7.82 2.34
N MET A 33 0.86 8.00 3.48
CA MET A 33 -0.52 7.59 3.69
C MET A 33 -1.47 8.38 2.80
N VAL A 34 -2.48 7.70 2.27
CA VAL A 34 -3.66 8.27 1.61
C VAL A 34 -4.82 8.06 2.56
N HIS A 35 -5.35 9.13 3.15
CA HIS A 35 -6.44 8.97 4.12
C HIS A 35 -7.75 8.64 3.42
N VAL A 36 -8.48 7.69 3.99
CA VAL A 36 -9.91 7.52 3.78
C VAL A 36 -10.59 8.13 5.00
N ASN A 37 -10.92 9.41 4.90
CA ASN A 37 -11.53 10.19 5.96
C ASN A 37 -13.03 9.89 5.98
N ILE A 38 -13.50 9.23 7.04
CA ILE A 38 -14.92 8.96 7.25
C ILE A 38 -15.41 9.93 8.31
N LYS A 39 -16.32 10.81 7.94
CA LYS A 39 -16.89 11.84 8.80
C LYS A 39 -18.32 11.47 9.20
N TYR A 40 -18.63 11.59 10.48
CA TYR A 40 -20.01 11.53 10.97
C TYR A 40 -20.58 12.95 11.18
N ALA A 41 -21.81 13.17 10.73
CA ALA A 41 -22.55 14.40 10.98
C ALA A 41 -24.06 14.13 11.17
N ASP A 42 -24.71 14.87 12.06
CA ASP A 42 -26.13 14.81 12.36
C ASP A 42 -26.71 16.23 12.55
N HIS A 43 -26.42 17.12 11.59
CA HIS A 43 -26.81 18.54 11.60
C HIS A 43 -28.34 18.80 11.52
N GLY A 44 -29.17 18.04 12.24
CA GLY A 44 -30.64 18.13 12.24
C GLY A 44 -31.32 17.57 10.99
N ALA A 45 -30.53 17.10 10.00
CA ALA A 45 -31.00 16.39 8.81
C ALA A 45 -31.05 14.86 9.01
N GLY A 46 -30.66 14.38 10.20
CA GLY A 46 -30.48 12.96 10.51
C GLY A 46 -29.02 12.51 10.37
N PRO A 47 -28.67 11.39 11.02
CA PRO A 47 -27.30 10.88 11.05
C PRO A 47 -26.87 10.45 9.65
N HIS A 48 -25.77 11.01 9.15
CA HIS A 48 -25.19 10.70 7.85
C HIS A 48 -23.67 10.62 7.94
N LEU A 49 -23.08 9.99 6.92
CA LEU A 49 -21.65 9.92 6.73
C LEU A 49 -21.25 10.79 5.53
N HIS A 50 -20.04 11.34 5.60
CA HIS A 50 -19.31 11.93 4.48
C HIS A 50 -17.95 11.23 4.36
N VAL A 51 -17.58 10.71 3.19
CA VAL A 51 -16.31 10.01 2.97
C VAL A 51 -15.48 10.76 1.95
N HIS A 52 -14.25 11.10 2.34
CA HIS A 52 -13.28 11.75 1.48
C HIS A 52 -11.98 10.93 1.42
N VAL A 53 -11.57 10.57 0.21
CA VAL A 53 -10.27 9.93 -0.04
C VAL A 53 -9.28 10.98 -0.53
N ASP A 54 -8.13 11.09 0.13
CA ASP A 54 -7.12 12.10 -0.18
C ASP A 54 -6.67 12.00 -1.66
N GLY A 55 -6.85 13.10 -2.39
CA GLY A 55 -6.45 13.22 -3.80
C GLY A 55 -7.47 12.78 -4.85
N ASP A 56 -8.63 12.30 -4.43
CA ASP A 56 -9.78 12.12 -5.33
C ASP A 56 -10.56 13.44 -5.55
N ASP A 57 -10.18 14.52 -4.86
CA ASP A 57 -10.86 15.82 -4.97
C ASP A 57 -10.25 16.69 -6.09
N HIS A 58 -11.10 17.06 -7.05
CA HIS A 58 -10.76 17.83 -8.26
C HIS A 58 -10.38 19.32 -7.99
N GLY A 59 -9.92 19.70 -6.81
CA GLY A 59 -9.80 21.13 -6.47
C GLY A 59 -8.80 21.57 -5.41
N HIS A 60 -8.25 20.69 -4.58
CA HIS A 60 -7.46 21.13 -3.42
C HIS A 60 -6.05 20.50 -3.36
N GLY A 61 -5.23 20.78 -4.37
CA GLY A 61 -3.77 20.92 -4.26
C GLY A 61 -2.92 19.75 -3.73
N GLY A 62 -3.51 18.62 -3.35
CA GLY A 62 -2.83 17.40 -2.99
C GLY A 62 -2.41 16.66 -4.26
N SER A 63 -1.11 16.63 -4.54
CA SER A 63 -0.56 15.67 -5.49
C SER A 63 -0.68 14.27 -4.89
N SER A 64 -1.83 13.61 -4.99
CA SER A 64 -1.89 12.19 -4.66
C SER A 64 -1.57 11.40 -5.93
N THR A 65 -0.33 10.91 -5.96
CA THR A 65 0.02 9.80 -6.85
C THR A 65 -0.85 8.63 -6.46
N LEU A 66 -1.64 8.15 -7.41
CA LEU A 66 -2.42 6.92 -7.30
C LEU A 66 -1.59 5.82 -6.60
N PRO A 67 -2.06 5.26 -5.47
CA PRO A 67 -1.38 4.18 -4.79
C PRO A 67 -1.06 3.01 -5.73
N THR A 68 0.08 2.36 -5.47
CA THR A 68 0.58 1.31 -6.35
C THR A 68 0.84 0.04 -5.56
N LEU A 69 0.28 -1.07 -6.05
CA LEU A 69 0.63 -2.42 -5.61
C LEU A 69 2.02 -2.73 -6.16
N THR A 70 2.97 -2.90 -5.25
CA THR A 70 4.39 -3.06 -5.58
C THR A 70 4.88 -4.39 -5.04
N PRO A 71 5.60 -5.20 -5.84
CA PRO A 71 6.18 -6.44 -5.35
C PRO A 71 7.27 -6.22 -4.29
N LEU A 72 7.45 -7.21 -3.41
CA LEU A 72 8.37 -7.10 -2.28
C LEU A 72 9.81 -6.82 -2.72
N SER A 73 10.25 -7.46 -3.80
CA SER A 73 11.58 -7.38 -4.41
C SER A 73 12.06 -5.96 -4.73
N ILE A 74 11.14 -5.05 -5.04
CA ILE A 74 11.43 -3.67 -5.46
C ILE A 74 10.81 -2.61 -4.54
N SER A 75 10.01 -3.02 -3.55
CA SER A 75 9.30 -2.10 -2.66
C SER A 75 10.24 -1.29 -1.76
N HIS A 76 11.32 -1.91 -1.27
CA HIS A 76 12.25 -1.33 -0.30
C HIS A 76 13.70 -1.69 -0.68
N PRO A 77 14.29 -1.01 -1.68
CA PRO A 77 15.60 -1.37 -2.20
C PRO A 77 16.68 -1.19 -1.14
N GLY A 78 17.39 -2.27 -0.83
CA GLY A 78 18.48 -2.29 0.14
C GLY A 78 18.09 -2.83 1.51
N ASP A 79 16.80 -2.99 1.80
CA ASP A 79 16.32 -3.62 3.03
C ASP A 79 16.26 -5.14 2.90
N GLN A 80 16.24 -5.82 4.05
CA GLN A 80 15.92 -7.23 4.18
C GLN A 80 14.54 -7.39 4.80
N PHE A 81 13.94 -8.54 4.61
CA PHE A 81 12.63 -8.87 5.17
C PHE A 81 12.78 -10.13 6.03
N ASP A 82 12.08 -10.17 7.16
CA ASP A 82 12.08 -11.34 8.03
C ASP A 82 11.29 -12.49 7.37
N PRO A 83 11.95 -13.59 6.96
CA PRO A 83 11.27 -14.70 6.30
C PRO A 83 10.33 -15.48 7.23
N LEU A 84 10.41 -15.25 8.55
CA LEU A 84 9.52 -15.84 9.53
C LEU A 84 8.29 -14.98 9.82
N ALA A 85 8.21 -13.78 9.25
CA ALA A 85 7.04 -12.93 9.43
C ALA A 85 5.81 -13.54 8.73
N PRO A 86 4.62 -13.48 9.33
CA PRO A 86 3.44 -14.21 8.85
C PRO A 86 2.92 -13.73 7.49
N TRP A 87 3.35 -12.56 7.04
CA TRP A 87 2.98 -11.97 5.75
C TRP A 87 3.99 -12.30 4.64
N TYR A 88 5.18 -12.81 4.99
CA TYR A 88 6.31 -12.86 4.07
C TYR A 88 6.10 -13.83 2.91
N SER A 89 5.55 -15.03 3.18
CA SER A 89 5.31 -16.06 2.15
C SER A 89 4.43 -15.55 1.01
N ASP A 90 3.40 -14.77 1.33
CA ASP A 90 2.43 -14.27 0.35
C ASP A 90 3.07 -13.23 -0.58
N LEU A 91 4.07 -12.49 -0.07
CA LEU A 91 4.70 -11.37 -0.78
C LEU A 91 6.05 -11.73 -1.42
N ASP A 92 6.68 -12.83 -0.99
CA ASP A 92 7.98 -13.30 -1.48
C ASP A 92 7.86 -13.80 -2.93
N PRO A 93 8.61 -13.23 -3.89
CA PRO A 93 8.58 -13.64 -5.30
C PRO A 93 9.06 -15.06 -5.56
N SER A 94 9.80 -15.68 -4.63
CA SER A 94 10.18 -17.10 -4.73
C SER A 94 9.06 -18.05 -4.31
N GLN A 95 7.97 -17.50 -3.75
CA GLN A 95 6.77 -18.19 -3.31
C GLN A 95 5.58 -17.68 -4.13
N ASP A 96 4.65 -16.94 -3.53
CA ASP A 96 3.45 -16.43 -4.23
C ASP A 96 3.70 -15.12 -4.97
N GLY A 97 4.63 -14.29 -4.49
CA GLY A 97 5.08 -13.08 -5.18
C GLY A 97 4.00 -12.03 -5.41
N ARG A 98 3.04 -11.89 -4.49
CA ARG A 98 1.96 -10.91 -4.64
C ARG A 98 2.50 -9.49 -4.51
N ALA A 99 2.02 -8.60 -5.37
CA ALA A 99 2.23 -7.17 -5.23
C ALA A 99 1.34 -6.63 -4.11
N PHE A 100 1.81 -5.66 -3.33
CA PHE A 100 1.08 -5.15 -2.16
C PHE A 100 1.14 -3.64 -1.97
N ASN A 101 0.17 -3.12 -1.22
CA ASN A 101 0.06 -1.72 -0.84
C ASN A 101 -0.59 -1.56 0.54
N ARG A 102 -0.08 -0.64 1.37
CA ARG A 102 -0.61 -0.29 2.70
C ARG A 102 -0.93 1.19 2.87
N GLN A 103 -0.90 1.96 1.78
CA GLN A 103 -0.98 3.42 1.84
C GLN A 103 -2.34 3.93 2.31
N TYR A 104 -3.43 3.23 1.99
CA TYR A 104 -4.75 3.62 2.46
C TYR A 104 -4.87 3.49 3.99
N GLY A 105 -5.04 4.64 4.65
CA GLY A 105 -5.28 4.74 6.08
C GLY A 105 -6.72 5.17 6.34
N PHE A 106 -7.53 4.27 6.90
CA PHE A 106 -8.90 4.57 7.28
C PHE A 106 -8.90 5.31 8.61
N VAL A 107 -9.56 6.45 8.68
CA VAL A 107 -9.52 7.33 9.85
C VAL A 107 -10.87 8.01 10.06
N LEU A 108 -11.27 8.15 11.33
CA LEU A 108 -12.43 8.99 11.68
C LEU A 108 -11.99 10.44 11.52
N ASP A 109 -12.66 11.18 10.65
CA ASP A 109 -12.34 12.58 10.39
C ASP A 109 -12.41 13.38 11.69
N GLY A 110 -11.40 14.22 11.95
CA GLY A 110 -11.30 15.03 13.16
C GLY A 110 -12.43 16.06 13.30
N ASP A 111 -13.10 16.42 12.20
CA ASP A 111 -14.28 17.29 12.18
C ASP A 111 -15.59 16.52 12.39
N SER A 112 -15.53 15.23 12.71
CA SER A 112 -16.72 14.43 13.03
C SER A 112 -17.39 14.92 14.31
N GLU A 113 -18.71 14.98 14.29
CA GLU A 113 -19.48 15.10 15.53
C GLU A 113 -19.32 13.80 16.36
N PRO A 114 -19.47 13.85 17.71
CA PRO A 114 -19.44 12.63 18.51
C PRO A 114 -20.58 11.69 18.10
N LEU A 115 -20.26 10.41 17.88
CA LEU A 115 -21.29 9.41 17.70
C LEU A 115 -22.15 9.29 18.98
N PRO A 116 -23.48 9.13 18.85
CA PRO A 116 -24.34 8.85 20.00
C PRO A 116 -23.90 7.57 20.74
N THR A 117 -24.10 7.54 22.06
CA THR A 117 -23.79 6.35 22.87
C THR A 117 -24.47 5.11 22.31
N GLY A 118 -23.69 4.04 22.13
CA GLY A 118 -24.18 2.77 21.59
C GLY A 118 -24.17 2.68 20.06
N PHE A 119 -23.91 3.78 19.34
CA PHE A 119 -23.79 3.75 17.90
C PHE A 119 -22.36 3.43 17.46
N GLY A 120 -22.24 2.85 16.27
CA GLY A 120 -20.96 2.52 15.66
C GLY A 120 -20.98 2.72 14.14
N ILE A 121 -19.80 2.59 13.53
CA ILE A 121 -19.65 2.59 12.08
C ILE A 121 -19.14 1.21 11.67
N ARG A 122 -19.76 0.64 10.65
CA ARG A 122 -19.27 -0.55 9.96
C ARG A 122 -18.81 -0.16 8.56
N ILE A 123 -17.77 -0.83 8.10
CA ILE A 123 -17.23 -0.67 6.75
C ILE A 123 -17.40 -2.00 6.04
N ARG A 124 -18.05 -2.01 4.89
CA ARG A 124 -18.28 -3.21 4.08
C ARG A 124 -17.63 -3.05 2.72
N GLN A 125 -16.95 -4.08 2.24
CA GLN A 125 -16.54 -4.15 0.84
C GLN A 125 -17.72 -4.66 0.01
N ILE A 126 -18.16 -3.85 -0.96
CA ILE A 126 -19.25 -4.19 -1.87
C ILE A 126 -18.72 -5.03 -3.03
N SER A 127 -17.62 -4.58 -3.63
CA SER A 127 -17.01 -5.23 -4.78
C SER A 127 -15.50 -4.99 -4.81
N ALA A 128 -14.76 -5.87 -5.48
CA ALA A 128 -13.33 -5.69 -5.74
C ALA A 128 -12.94 -6.38 -7.05
N THR A 129 -11.88 -5.87 -7.69
CA THR A 129 -11.25 -6.55 -8.82
C THR A 129 -10.86 -7.97 -8.41
N THR A 130 -11.15 -8.97 -9.24
CA THR A 130 -10.80 -10.37 -8.96
C THR A 130 -9.31 -10.52 -8.65
N GLY A 131 -9.00 -11.20 -7.56
CA GLY A 131 -7.63 -11.41 -7.08
C GLY A 131 -7.08 -10.27 -6.22
N LEU A 132 -7.81 -9.16 -6.04
CA LEU A 132 -7.49 -8.17 -5.00
C LEU A 132 -7.97 -8.71 -3.64
N GLU A 133 -7.04 -8.83 -2.70
CA GLU A 133 -7.28 -9.35 -1.36
C GLU A 133 -6.85 -8.31 -0.33
N ALA A 134 -7.48 -8.33 0.85
CA ALA A 134 -7.22 -7.38 1.91
C ALA A 134 -6.88 -8.11 3.22
N PHE A 135 -5.89 -7.58 3.94
CA PHE A 135 -5.40 -8.16 5.19
C PHE A 135 -5.15 -7.09 6.24
N ARG A 136 -5.26 -7.45 7.51
CA ARG A 136 -4.77 -6.68 8.65
C ARG A 136 -3.46 -7.27 9.13
N TYR A 137 -2.48 -6.42 9.42
CA TYR A 137 -1.32 -6.81 10.21
C TYR A 137 -1.47 -6.38 11.66
N ARG A 138 -1.38 -7.33 12.59
CA ARG A 138 -1.19 -7.07 14.02
C ARG A 138 0.27 -7.35 14.34
N ALA A 139 0.93 -6.50 15.12
CA ALA A 139 2.33 -6.72 15.50
C ALA A 139 2.50 -7.59 16.76
N THR A 140 1.47 -7.74 17.60
CA THR A 140 1.57 -8.46 18.88
C THR A 140 0.28 -9.23 19.24
N PRO A 141 0.29 -10.58 19.15
CA PRO A 141 1.27 -11.37 18.39
C PRO A 141 1.26 -10.95 16.91
N ALA A 142 2.35 -11.21 16.19
CA ALA A 142 2.43 -10.95 14.76
C ALA A 142 1.38 -11.82 14.04
N THR A 143 0.38 -11.21 13.41
CA THR A 143 -0.67 -11.92 12.66
C THR A 143 -1.00 -11.20 11.35
N TRP A 144 -1.27 -12.00 10.33
CA TRP A 144 -1.71 -11.57 9.02
C TRP A 144 -3.15 -12.09 8.82
N GLU A 145 -4.11 -11.24 9.11
CA GLU A 145 -5.52 -11.62 9.26
C GLU A 145 -6.31 -11.19 8.02
N PRO A 146 -6.97 -12.11 7.29
CA PRO A 146 -7.82 -11.77 6.17
C PRO A 146 -8.95 -10.80 6.55
N MET A 147 -9.27 -9.89 5.64
CA MET A 147 -10.36 -8.91 5.78
C MET A 147 -11.24 -8.90 4.53
N PHE A 148 -12.45 -8.35 4.67
CA PHE A 148 -13.31 -7.96 3.55
C PHE A 148 -13.58 -9.09 2.54
N GLY A 149 -13.83 -10.29 3.03
CA GLY A 149 -14.16 -11.46 2.20
C GLY A 149 -12.96 -12.30 1.76
N THR A 150 -11.72 -11.83 1.98
CA THR A 150 -10.51 -12.62 1.75
C THR A 150 -10.52 -13.86 2.66
N ASP A 151 -10.21 -15.02 2.08
CA ASP A 151 -10.13 -16.32 2.76
C ASP A 151 -11.34 -16.67 3.66
N GLY A 152 -12.54 -16.28 3.24
CA GLY A 152 -13.77 -16.55 3.99
C GLY A 152 -13.97 -15.67 5.22
N SER A 153 -13.18 -14.60 5.38
CA SER A 153 -13.45 -13.54 6.36
C SER A 153 -14.77 -12.83 6.06
N SER A 154 -15.27 -12.10 7.04
CA SER A 154 -16.43 -11.21 6.85
C SER A 154 -16.14 -10.17 5.78
N ASP A 155 -17.13 -9.86 4.93
CA ASP A 155 -17.08 -8.73 4.00
C ASP A 155 -17.17 -7.37 4.72
N THR A 156 -17.44 -7.40 6.02
CA THR A 156 -17.72 -6.26 6.87
C THR A 156 -16.77 -6.22 8.06
N LEU A 157 -16.18 -5.04 8.30
CA LEU A 157 -15.43 -4.69 9.49
C LEU A 157 -16.32 -3.90 10.46
N GLU A 158 -16.43 -4.38 11.70
CA GLU A 158 -16.87 -3.56 12.81
C GLU A 158 -15.72 -2.68 13.28
N TRP A 159 -15.81 -1.39 13.00
CA TRP A 159 -14.70 -0.49 13.17
C TRP A 159 -14.72 0.14 14.56
N ASN A 160 -13.58 0.06 15.24
CA ASN A 160 -13.38 0.67 16.56
C ASN A 160 -13.09 2.18 16.50
N LEU A 161 -13.31 2.82 15.34
CA LEU A 161 -13.02 4.23 15.05
C LEU A 161 -11.53 4.63 15.10
N GLY A 162 -10.64 3.69 15.41
CA GLY A 162 -9.20 3.92 15.42
C GLY A 162 -8.60 3.83 14.03
N MET A 163 -7.56 4.62 13.76
CA MET A 163 -6.86 4.56 12.48
C MET A 163 -6.33 3.15 12.19
N PHE A 164 -6.55 2.64 10.99
CA PHE A 164 -5.99 1.36 10.55
C PHE A 164 -5.57 1.40 9.08
N HIS A 165 -4.58 0.57 8.76
CA HIS A 165 -4.02 0.42 7.42
C HIS A 165 -4.17 -1.03 6.98
N PRO A 166 -5.21 -1.35 6.17
CA PRO A 166 -5.25 -2.61 5.47
C PRO A 166 -4.02 -2.75 4.57
N ALA A 167 -3.60 -3.97 4.39
CA ALA A 167 -2.73 -4.32 3.29
C ALA A 167 -3.55 -4.94 2.19
N TYR A 168 -3.44 -4.35 1.01
CA TYR A 168 -4.02 -4.87 -0.21
C TYR A 168 -2.96 -5.66 -0.95
N THR A 169 -3.32 -6.84 -1.44
CA THR A 169 -2.43 -7.66 -2.26
C THR A 169 -3.14 -8.10 -3.52
N ALA A 170 -2.38 -8.26 -4.61
CA ALA A 170 -2.88 -8.81 -5.87
C ALA A 170 -1.76 -9.57 -6.59
N PRO A 171 -2.08 -10.43 -7.58
CA PRO A 171 -1.07 -10.96 -8.48
C PRO A 171 -0.20 -9.83 -9.06
N ALA A 172 1.11 -10.05 -9.17
CA ALA A 172 2.07 -9.08 -9.72
C ALA A 172 1.98 -8.94 -11.26
N ALA A 173 0.76 -8.74 -11.77
CA ALA A 173 0.45 -8.54 -13.18
C ALA A 173 0.11 -7.07 -13.44
N THR A 174 0.45 -6.56 -14.62
CA THR A 174 0.14 -5.18 -15.00
C THR A 174 -1.38 -4.97 -15.06
N GLY A 175 -1.86 -3.87 -14.48
CA GLY A 175 -3.27 -3.52 -14.55
C GLY A 175 -3.67 -2.48 -13.51
N MET A 176 -4.97 -2.20 -13.52
CA MET A 176 -5.64 -1.40 -12.50
C MET A 176 -6.47 -2.34 -11.63
N HIS A 177 -6.38 -2.14 -10.31
CA HIS A 177 -7.27 -2.76 -9.35
C HIS A 177 -8.14 -1.68 -8.71
N SER A 178 -9.34 -2.07 -8.32
CA SER A 178 -10.27 -1.21 -7.59
C SER A 178 -11.08 -2.02 -6.60
N ALA A 179 -11.53 -1.36 -5.55
CA ALA A 179 -12.50 -1.89 -4.61
C ALA A 179 -13.51 -0.80 -4.26
N GLU A 180 -14.76 -1.20 -4.13
CA GLU A 180 -15.87 -0.37 -3.71
C GLU A 180 -16.26 -0.75 -2.29
N TYR A 181 -16.42 0.26 -1.45
CA TYR A 181 -16.77 0.11 -0.05
C TYR A 181 -18.02 0.92 0.27
N GLU A 182 -18.67 0.54 1.36
CA GLU A 182 -19.72 1.29 2.02
C GLU A 182 -19.37 1.47 3.49
N ALA A 183 -19.36 2.70 3.98
CA ALA A 183 -19.43 2.99 5.39
C ALA A 183 -20.90 3.21 5.77
N TYR A 184 -21.35 2.62 6.88
CA TYR A 184 -22.73 2.80 7.36
C TYR A 184 -22.81 2.78 8.88
N ILE A 185 -23.82 3.46 9.40
CA ILE A 185 -24.05 3.62 10.83
C ILE A 185 -24.87 2.43 11.34
N VAL A 186 -24.55 1.98 12.55
CA VAL A 186 -25.32 0.97 13.30
C VAL A 186 -25.68 1.47 14.69
N ASN A 187 -26.80 0.98 15.23
CA ASN A 187 -27.21 1.22 16.61
C ASN A 187 -26.58 0.22 17.60
N GLU A 188 -26.97 0.31 18.87
CA GLU A 188 -26.50 -0.56 19.97
C GLU A 188 -26.80 -2.04 19.79
N ASN A 189 -27.81 -2.38 18.98
CA ASN A 189 -28.17 -3.75 18.64
C ASN A 189 -27.40 -4.26 17.41
N GLY A 190 -26.51 -3.45 16.84
CA GLY A 190 -25.80 -3.75 15.60
C GLY A 190 -26.68 -3.68 14.35
N GLU A 191 -27.87 -3.10 14.46
CA GLU A 191 -28.77 -2.90 13.32
C GLU A 191 -28.36 -1.65 12.56
N ARG A 192 -28.41 -1.71 11.23
CA ARG A 192 -28.12 -0.55 10.39
C ARG A 192 -29.14 0.55 10.63
N THR A 193 -28.65 1.75 10.88
CA THR A 193 -29.46 2.95 11.11
C THR A 193 -28.92 4.11 10.29
N GLY A 194 -29.76 5.11 10.04
CA GLY A 194 -29.32 6.36 9.44
C GLY A 194 -28.73 6.22 8.03
N GLY A 195 -27.77 7.10 7.73
CA GLY A 195 -27.09 7.23 6.45
C GLY A 195 -25.89 6.29 6.27
N SER A 196 -25.55 6.11 5.00
CA SER A 196 -24.39 5.37 4.53
C SER A 196 -23.79 6.09 3.35
N GLU A 197 -22.55 5.77 3.02
CA GLU A 197 -21.90 6.31 1.85
C GLU A 197 -20.93 5.32 1.24
N THR A 198 -20.94 5.30 -0.09
CA THR A 198 -20.07 4.47 -0.91
C THR A 198 -18.85 5.25 -1.39
N PHE A 199 -17.71 4.60 -1.42
CA PHE A 199 -16.46 5.17 -1.90
C PHE A 199 -15.63 4.13 -2.63
N HIS A 200 -14.72 4.59 -3.49
CA HIS A 200 -13.88 3.74 -4.31
C HIS A 200 -12.42 3.94 -3.94
N LEU A 201 -11.67 2.84 -3.91
CA LEU A 201 -10.22 2.84 -3.81
C LEU A 201 -9.65 2.27 -5.11
N HIS A 202 -8.54 2.86 -5.55
CA HIS A 202 -7.88 2.47 -6.79
C HIS A 202 -6.39 2.19 -6.56
N TRP A 203 -5.85 1.25 -7.34
CA TRP A 203 -4.44 0.95 -7.38
C TRP A 203 -3.98 0.74 -8.82
N ALA A 204 -2.80 1.25 -9.14
CA ALA A 204 -2.00 0.70 -10.23
C ALA A 204 -1.18 -0.51 -9.73
N VAL A 205 -0.72 -1.38 -10.63
CA VAL A 205 0.24 -2.45 -10.29
C VAL A 205 1.55 -2.23 -11.02
N VAL A 206 2.66 -2.28 -10.28
CA VAL A 206 4.00 -2.37 -10.88
C VAL A 206 4.33 -3.85 -11.09
N PRO A 207 4.65 -4.28 -12.31
CA PRO A 207 5.03 -5.67 -12.57
C PRO A 207 6.38 -5.99 -11.94
N GLU A 208 6.59 -7.25 -11.59
CA GLU A 208 7.92 -7.75 -11.22
C GLU A 208 8.92 -7.51 -12.37
N PRO A 209 10.17 -7.06 -12.07
CA PRO A 209 11.19 -6.94 -13.09
C PRO A 209 11.49 -8.33 -13.65
N THR A 210 11.14 -8.57 -14.91
CA THR A 210 11.54 -9.83 -15.55
C THR A 210 13.06 -9.92 -15.61
N THR A 211 13.61 -11.13 -15.48
CA THR A 211 15.05 -11.40 -15.64
C THR A 211 15.60 -10.92 -16.99
N ALA A 212 14.74 -10.78 -18.01
CA ALA A 212 15.07 -10.20 -19.31
C ALA A 212 15.40 -8.68 -19.24
N LEU A 213 14.72 -7.91 -18.39
CA LEU A 213 15.02 -6.49 -18.17
C LEU A 213 16.34 -6.31 -17.43
N LEU A 214 16.58 -7.12 -16.39
CA LEU A 214 17.84 -7.09 -15.62
C LEU A 214 19.06 -7.49 -16.47
N THR A 215 18.91 -8.48 -17.36
CA THR A 215 19.97 -8.87 -18.30
C THR A 215 20.20 -7.84 -19.41
N ALA A 216 19.15 -7.17 -19.92
CA ALA A 216 19.30 -6.11 -20.93
C ALA A 216 20.10 -4.91 -20.43
N PHE A 217 19.87 -4.44 -19.20
CA PHE A 217 20.67 -3.37 -18.60
C PHE A 217 22.11 -3.82 -18.27
N GLY A 218 22.30 -5.06 -17.82
CA GLY A 218 23.63 -5.64 -17.61
C GLY A 218 24.45 -5.76 -18.89
N LEU A 219 23.83 -6.16 -20.00
CA LEU A 219 24.49 -6.29 -21.31
C LEU A 219 24.80 -4.93 -21.96
N LEU A 220 23.95 -3.92 -21.77
CA LEU A 220 24.21 -2.56 -22.25
C LEU A 220 25.38 -1.91 -21.50
N GLY A 221 25.46 -2.11 -20.18
CA GLY A 221 26.60 -1.67 -19.37
C GLY A 221 27.92 -2.34 -19.75
N ALA A 222 27.91 -3.66 -19.95
CA ALA A 222 29.09 -4.42 -20.37
C ALA A 222 29.51 -4.12 -21.83
N GLY A 223 28.56 -3.90 -22.73
CA GLY A 223 28.83 -3.54 -24.13
C GLY A 223 29.47 -2.16 -24.29
N TRP A 224 29.09 -1.20 -23.45
CA TRP A 224 29.71 0.12 -23.42
C TRP A 224 31.14 0.08 -22.87
N LEU A 225 31.40 -0.73 -21.84
CA LEU A 225 32.74 -0.94 -21.29
C LEU A 225 33.68 -1.60 -22.29
N ARG A 226 33.19 -2.58 -23.07
CA ARG A 226 34.00 -3.34 -24.03
C ARG A 226 34.40 -2.52 -25.27
N ARG A 227 33.62 -1.51 -25.66
CA ARG A 227 33.94 -0.60 -26.77
C ARG A 227 34.93 0.53 -26.40
N ARG A 228 35.21 0.73 -25.11
CA ARG A 228 36.19 1.73 -24.65
C ARG A 228 37.57 1.16 -24.32
N LEU A 229 37.70 -0.17 -24.31
CA LEU A 229 38.93 -0.88 -23.91
C LEU A 229 39.56 -1.72 -25.03
N GLY A 230 39.03 -1.64 -26.26
CA GLY A 230 39.63 -2.21 -27.47
C GLY A 230 39.82 -1.12 -28.52
#